data_AF-A0A3R6K0U1-F1
#
_entry.id   AF-A0A3R6K0U1-F1
#
_cell.length_a   1.000
_cell.length_b   1.000
_cell.length_c   1.000
_cell.angle_alpha   90.00
_cell.angle_beta   90.00
_cell.angle_gamma   90.00
#
_symmetry.space_group_name_H-M   'P 1'
#
loop_
_entity.id
_entity.type
_entity.pdbx_description
1 polymer ?
#
loop_
_entity_poly.entity_id
_entity_poly.type
_entity_poly.pdbx_seq_one_letter_code
_entity_poly.pdbx_strand_id
1 'polypeptide(L)'
;MNFSFAQLGKNAWALFSHVFLQLPDIFFNSIPAFGPLYHVSIPFVFVGIIVFTIQLFREKNIEKQTQMLALWGFLVTRIWVGLITYEVNINRVNIIFYPIILLCAYGIGLAVRKWKKLWPVVAAAYGISSILFFGTYFTTYAEESREYYNKDFMEAVAEADSLEEYESLYITGNLGWQFNRDATEILTQYVCKIDAQYYQGKSNVSNGRELPAYADRYHYIYPEQQAAELV
;
A
#
# COMPACT_ATOMS: atom_id res chain seq x y z
N MET A 1 -10.14 -15.69 -18.75
CA MET A 1 -10.53 -15.30 -17.38
C MET A 1 -11.72 -16.14 -16.95
N ASN A 2 -11.54 -17.07 -16.02
CA ASN A 2 -12.64 -17.91 -15.51
C ASN A 2 -13.26 -17.22 -14.29
N PHE A 3 -14.23 -16.34 -14.53
CA PHE A 3 -15.00 -15.70 -13.44
C PHE A 3 -15.96 -16.74 -12.85
N SER A 4 -15.55 -17.38 -11.76
CA SER A 4 -16.34 -18.41 -11.06
C SER A 4 -17.13 -17.79 -9.91
N PHE A 5 -18.34 -18.32 -9.62
CA PHE A 5 -19.07 -17.97 -8.40
C PHE A 5 -18.26 -18.22 -7.12
N ALA A 6 -17.35 -19.21 -7.13
CA ALA A 6 -16.43 -19.44 -6.03
C ALA A 6 -15.42 -18.29 -5.87
N GLN A 7 -14.96 -17.69 -6.98
CA GLN A 7 -14.08 -16.52 -6.94
C GLN A 7 -14.82 -15.30 -6.38
N LEU A 8 -16.08 -15.09 -6.78
CA LEU A 8 -16.91 -14.01 -6.25
C LEU A 8 -17.10 -14.16 -4.73
N GLY A 9 -17.34 -15.38 -4.24
CA GLY A 9 -17.42 -15.68 -2.82
C GLY A 9 -16.11 -15.39 -2.06
N LYS A 10 -14.97 -15.79 -2.63
CA LYS A 10 -13.64 -15.47 -2.06
C LYS A 10 -13.40 -13.96 -1.99
N ASN A 11 -13.72 -13.23 -3.06
CA ASN A 11 -13.59 -11.78 -3.10
C ASN A 11 -14.52 -11.08 -2.10
N ALA A 12 -15.76 -11.57 -1.96
CA ALA A 12 -16.72 -11.05 -0.98
C ALA A 12 -16.21 -11.23 0.45
N TRP A 13 -15.69 -12.42 0.76
CA TRP A 13 -15.10 -12.69 2.06
C TRP A 13 -13.87 -11.83 2.32
N ALA A 14 -12.93 -11.77 1.38
CA ALA A 14 -11.72 -10.97 1.49
C ALA A 14 -12.03 -9.47 1.65
N LEU A 15 -13.00 -8.94 0.89
CA LEU A 15 -13.46 -7.57 1.07
C LEU A 15 -14.05 -7.37 2.47
N PHE A 16 -14.91 -8.28 2.93
CA PHE A 16 -15.52 -8.16 4.24
C PHE A 16 -14.49 -8.23 5.38
N SER A 17 -13.59 -9.22 5.32
CA SER A 17 -12.57 -9.46 6.32
C SER A 17 -11.57 -8.32 6.42
N HIS A 18 -11.08 -7.79 5.30
CA HIS A 18 -10.03 -6.77 5.31
C HIS A 18 -10.57 -5.34 5.46
N VAL A 19 -11.76 -5.06 4.94
CA VAL A 19 -12.32 -3.69 5.00
C VAL A 19 -13.11 -3.44 6.28
N PHE A 20 -13.97 -4.39 6.69
CA PHE A 20 -14.88 -4.16 7.82
C PHE A 20 -14.39 -4.80 9.11
N LEU A 21 -13.87 -6.03 9.06
CA LEU A 21 -13.26 -6.68 10.23
C LEU A 21 -11.79 -6.29 10.43
N GLN A 22 -11.17 -5.71 9.40
CA GLN A 22 -9.77 -5.29 9.40
C GLN A 22 -8.79 -6.40 9.81
N LEU A 23 -9.08 -7.64 9.39
CA LEU A 23 -8.17 -8.76 9.60
C LEU A 23 -6.85 -8.52 8.86
N PRO A 24 -5.72 -9.03 9.40
CA PRO A 24 -4.40 -8.84 8.80
C PRO A 24 -4.39 -9.20 7.32
N ASP A 25 -3.82 -8.31 6.52
CA ASP A 25 -3.56 -8.50 5.09
C ASP A 25 -2.04 -8.59 4.87
N ILE A 26 -1.60 -8.53 3.62
CA ILE A 26 -0.19 -8.42 3.24
C ILE A 26 0.48 -7.27 4.03
N PHE A 27 1.68 -7.54 4.54
CA PHE A 27 2.46 -6.67 5.44
C PHE A 27 2.52 -5.18 5.01
N PHE A 28 2.59 -4.90 3.70
CA PHE A 28 2.68 -3.53 3.17
C PHE A 28 1.36 -2.76 3.17
N ASN A 29 0.23 -3.46 3.27
CA ASN A 29 -1.08 -2.83 3.11
C ASN A 29 -1.60 -2.21 4.42
N SER A 30 -1.20 -2.77 5.55
CA SER A 30 -1.56 -2.26 6.88
C SER A 30 -0.68 -2.88 7.95
N ILE A 31 -0.33 -2.12 8.99
CA ILE A 31 0.25 -2.70 10.21
C ILE A 31 -0.86 -3.46 10.94
N PRO A 32 -0.77 -4.80 11.12
CA PRO A 32 -1.87 -5.64 11.61
C PRO A 32 -2.49 -5.19 12.94
N ALA A 33 -1.65 -4.68 13.86
CA ALA A 33 -2.08 -4.20 15.16
C ALA A 33 -2.99 -2.95 15.11
N PHE A 34 -2.98 -2.20 14.01
CA PHE A 34 -3.75 -0.97 13.85
C PHE A 34 -4.86 -1.08 12.81
N GLY A 35 -4.62 -1.83 11.72
CA GLY A 35 -5.53 -1.93 10.58
C GLY A 35 -5.50 -0.69 9.68
N PRO A 36 -6.19 -0.72 8.52
CA PRO A 36 -6.38 0.43 7.62
C PRO A 36 -7.04 1.65 8.28
N LEU A 37 -7.99 1.40 9.19
CA LEU A 37 -8.50 2.33 10.17
C LEU A 37 -8.21 1.76 11.56
N TYR A 38 -7.87 2.58 12.55
CA TYR A 38 -7.67 2.08 13.91
C TYR A 38 -8.82 1.15 14.34
N HIS A 39 -8.52 -0.03 14.87
CA HIS A 39 -9.52 -1.05 15.24
C HIS A 39 -10.64 -0.51 16.15
N VAL A 40 -10.34 0.50 16.98
CA VAL A 40 -11.34 1.23 17.79
C VAL A 40 -12.47 1.86 16.97
N SER A 41 -12.24 2.09 15.67
CA SER A 41 -13.19 2.65 14.70
C SER A 41 -14.28 1.66 14.29
N ILE A 42 -14.02 0.34 14.36
CA ILE A 42 -14.90 -0.71 13.83
C ILE A 42 -16.35 -0.57 14.36
N PRO A 43 -16.58 -0.44 15.68
CA PRO A 43 -17.95 -0.27 16.20
C PRO A 43 -18.63 0.98 15.65
N PHE A 44 -17.90 2.09 15.50
CA PHE A 44 -18.44 3.35 14.99
C PHE A 44 -18.75 3.29 13.49
N VAL A 45 -17.96 2.55 12.71
CA VAL A 45 -18.25 2.25 11.31
C VAL A 45 -19.59 1.51 11.20
N PHE A 46 -19.80 0.43 11.97
CA PHE A 46 -21.06 -0.31 11.95
C PHE A 46 -22.25 0.53 12.38
N VAL A 47 -22.13 1.28 13.49
CA VAL A 47 -23.19 2.22 13.93
C VAL A 47 -23.47 3.26 12.85
N GLY A 48 -22.42 3.81 12.24
CA GLY A 48 -22.50 4.78 11.16
C GLY A 48 -23.28 4.23 9.97
N ILE A 49 -22.88 3.07 9.43
CA ILE A 49 -23.55 2.41 8.30
C ILE A 49 -25.02 2.14 8.64
N ILE A 50 -25.32 1.51 9.78
CA ILE A 50 -26.68 1.09 10.12
C ILE A 50 -27.60 2.31 10.26
N VAL A 51 -27.21 3.29 11.07
CA VAL A 51 -28.06 4.46 11.34
C VAL A 51 -28.17 5.36 10.11
N PHE A 52 -27.08 5.55 9.36
CA PHE A 52 -27.11 6.32 8.12
C PHE A 52 -28.05 5.71 7.09
N THR A 53 -28.07 4.39 6.98
CA THR A 53 -28.97 3.66 6.08
C THR A 53 -30.44 3.81 6.50
N ILE A 54 -30.73 3.66 7.80
CA ILE A 54 -32.09 3.88 8.32
C ILE A 54 -32.54 5.33 8.05
N GLN A 55 -31.65 6.31 8.27
CA GLN A 55 -31.96 7.71 8.02
C GLN A 55 -32.17 7.98 6.52
N LEU A 56 -31.39 7.36 5.64
CA LEU A 56 -31.52 7.50 4.19
C LEU A 56 -32.92 7.12 3.69
N PHE A 57 -33.46 6.01 4.17
CA PHE A 57 -34.81 5.54 3.79
C PHE A 57 -35.94 6.30 4.46
N ARG A 58 -35.68 6.99 5.56
CA ARG A 58 -36.68 7.80 6.29
C ARG A 58 -36.65 9.27 5.92
N GLU A 59 -35.60 9.74 5.24
CA GLU A 59 -35.45 11.13 4.85
C GLU A 59 -36.48 11.50 3.79
N LYS A 60 -37.25 12.56 4.06
CA LYS A 60 -38.32 13.03 3.17
C LYS A 60 -37.87 14.19 2.30
N ASN A 61 -36.81 14.90 2.71
CA ASN A 61 -36.23 15.96 1.92
C ASN A 61 -35.40 15.35 0.79
N ILE A 62 -35.82 15.59 -0.46
CA ILE A 62 -35.21 15.03 -1.66
C ILE A 62 -33.74 15.44 -1.78
N GLU A 63 -33.41 16.73 -1.58
CA GLU A 63 -32.04 17.23 -1.73
C GLU A 63 -31.08 16.53 -0.75
N LYS A 64 -31.48 16.46 0.52
CA LYS A 64 -30.69 15.79 1.56
C LYS A 64 -30.62 14.28 1.32
N GLN A 65 -31.71 13.66 0.87
CA GLN A 65 -31.72 12.26 0.49
C GLN A 65 -30.78 11.99 -0.69
N THR A 66 -30.73 12.86 -1.70
CA THR A 66 -29.80 12.76 -2.84
C THR A 66 -28.34 12.82 -2.39
N GLN A 67 -27.99 13.72 -1.47
CA GLN A 67 -26.63 13.78 -0.90
C GLN A 67 -26.29 12.49 -0.14
N MET A 68 -27.24 11.95 0.62
CA MET A 68 -27.05 10.68 1.32
C MET A 68 -26.90 9.50 0.35
N LEU A 69 -27.69 9.47 -0.72
CA LEU A 69 -27.59 8.49 -1.80
C LEU A 69 -26.25 8.58 -2.52
N ALA A 70 -25.67 9.77 -2.69
CA ALA A 70 -24.34 9.92 -3.29
C ALA A 70 -23.27 9.20 -2.45
N LEU A 71 -23.29 9.38 -1.12
CA LEU A 71 -22.37 8.67 -0.22
C LEU A 71 -22.62 7.16 -0.21
N TRP A 72 -23.89 6.74 -0.15
CA TRP A 72 -24.26 5.31 -0.17
C TRP A 72 -23.90 4.65 -1.52
N GLY A 73 -24.15 5.34 -2.63
CA GLY A 73 -23.77 4.93 -3.97
C GLY A 73 -22.25 4.85 -4.14
N PHE A 74 -21.50 5.78 -3.55
CA PHE A 74 -20.05 5.69 -3.52
C PHE A 74 -19.56 4.44 -2.77
N LEU A 75 -20.16 4.09 -1.64
CA LEU A 75 -19.82 2.86 -0.92
C LEU A 75 -20.16 1.60 -1.76
N VAL A 76 -21.38 1.53 -2.31
CA VAL A 76 -21.85 0.36 -3.09
C VAL A 76 -21.03 0.14 -4.33
N THR A 77 -20.73 1.20 -5.07
CA THR A 77 -19.89 1.10 -6.28
C THR A 77 -18.51 0.56 -5.95
N ARG A 78 -17.94 0.92 -4.80
CA ARG A 78 -16.63 0.39 -4.36
C ARG A 78 -16.70 -1.05 -3.86
N ILE A 79 -17.77 -1.44 -3.16
CA ILE A 79 -18.03 -2.85 -2.84
C ILE A 79 -18.12 -3.66 -4.14
N TRP A 80 -18.87 -3.17 -5.12
CA TRP A 80 -19.01 -3.84 -6.41
C TRP A 80 -17.68 -3.98 -7.16
N VAL A 81 -16.88 -2.91 -7.24
CA VAL A 81 -15.53 -2.96 -7.84
C VAL A 81 -14.65 -3.97 -7.11
N GLY A 82 -14.68 -4.01 -5.78
CA GLY A 82 -13.92 -4.98 -5.01
C GLY A 82 -14.36 -6.44 -5.26
N LEU A 83 -15.67 -6.68 -5.41
CA LEU A 83 -16.20 -8.01 -5.73
C LEU A 83 -15.71 -8.56 -7.08
N ILE A 84 -15.58 -7.70 -8.09
CA ILE A 84 -15.15 -8.11 -9.44
C ILE A 84 -13.63 -8.09 -9.64
N THR A 85 -12.88 -7.50 -8.70
CA THR A 85 -11.42 -7.44 -8.77
C THR A 85 -10.83 -8.80 -8.39
N TYR A 86 -10.01 -9.38 -9.27
CA TYR A 86 -9.31 -10.63 -8.99
C TYR A 86 -8.32 -10.43 -7.82
N GLU A 87 -8.36 -11.35 -6.84
CA GLU A 87 -7.53 -11.30 -5.63
C GLU A 87 -7.59 -9.95 -4.91
N VAL A 88 -8.77 -9.61 -4.40
CA VAL A 88 -8.98 -8.36 -3.67
C VAL A 88 -8.07 -8.31 -2.45
N ASN A 89 -7.41 -7.16 -2.28
CA ASN A 89 -6.62 -6.81 -1.11
C ASN A 89 -6.83 -5.33 -0.79
N ILE A 90 -6.39 -4.88 0.38
CA ILE A 90 -6.63 -3.51 0.87
C ILE A 90 -6.13 -2.46 -0.13
N ASN A 91 -4.96 -2.67 -0.74
CA ASN A 91 -4.38 -1.72 -1.68
C ASN A 91 -5.26 -1.57 -2.95
N ARG A 92 -5.77 -2.68 -3.49
CA ARG A 92 -6.64 -2.69 -4.68
C ARG A 92 -8.00 -2.02 -4.46
N VAL A 93 -8.48 -1.97 -3.21
CA VAL A 93 -9.78 -1.36 -2.87
C VAL A 93 -9.69 -0.16 -1.94
N ASN A 94 -8.50 0.46 -1.81
CA ASN A 94 -8.26 1.52 -0.82
C ASN A 94 -9.26 2.70 -0.88
N ILE A 95 -9.83 2.98 -2.06
CA ILE A 95 -10.83 4.03 -2.25
C ILE A 95 -12.11 3.78 -1.44
N ILE A 96 -12.40 2.53 -1.05
CA ILE A 96 -13.54 2.20 -0.18
C ILE A 96 -13.42 2.84 1.21
N PHE A 97 -12.21 3.18 1.66
CA PHE A 97 -12.02 3.75 2.99
C PHE A 97 -12.50 5.19 3.09
N TYR A 98 -12.56 5.96 2.00
CA TYR A 98 -13.11 7.34 2.04
C TYR A 98 -14.57 7.39 2.52
N PRO A 99 -15.53 6.65 1.92
CA PRO A 99 -16.90 6.65 2.43
C PRO A 99 -17.00 6.00 3.81
N ILE A 100 -16.15 5.01 4.13
CA ILE A 100 -16.11 4.38 5.46
C ILE A 100 -15.66 5.35 6.54
N ILE A 101 -14.66 6.20 6.29
CA ILE A 101 -14.20 7.23 7.23
C ILE A 101 -15.32 8.23 7.51
N LEU A 102 -16.07 8.66 6.47
CA LEU A 102 -17.22 9.54 6.64
C LEU A 102 -18.32 8.90 7.49
N LEU A 103 -18.61 7.62 7.25
CA LEU A 103 -19.59 6.86 8.04
C LEU A 103 -19.12 6.63 9.47
N CYS A 104 -17.83 6.39 9.68
CA CYS A 104 -17.22 6.30 11.01
C CYS A 104 -17.38 7.61 11.78
N ALA A 105 -17.02 8.74 11.15
CA ALA A 105 -17.17 10.06 11.75
C ALA A 105 -18.64 10.37 12.10
N TYR A 106 -19.57 10.00 11.21
CA TYR A 106 -21.00 10.09 11.48
C TYR A 106 -21.42 9.23 12.69
N GLY A 107 -20.94 7.98 12.78
CA GLY A 107 -21.18 7.08 13.91
C GLY A 107 -20.64 7.62 15.24
N ILE A 108 -19.42 8.15 15.26
CA ILE A 108 -18.83 8.84 16.42
C ILE A 108 -19.69 10.03 16.81
N GLY A 109 -20.07 10.86 15.84
CA GLY A 109 -20.90 12.05 16.07
C GLY A 109 -22.24 11.70 16.73
N LEU A 110 -22.90 10.62 16.29
CA LEU A 110 -24.12 10.12 16.92
C LEU A 110 -23.90 9.63 18.35
N ALA A 111 -22.85 8.85 18.57
CA ALA A 111 -22.53 8.28 19.89
C ALA A 111 -22.23 9.39 20.91
N VAL A 112 -21.42 10.39 20.52
CA VAL A 112 -21.06 11.54 21.35
C VAL A 112 -22.26 12.45 21.61
N ARG A 113 -23.15 12.67 20.63
CA ARG A 113 -24.39 13.44 20.85
C ARG A 113 -25.28 12.77 21.89
N LYS A 114 -25.38 11.44 21.86
CA LYS A 114 -26.16 10.66 22.85
C LYS A 114 -25.49 10.66 24.23
N TRP A 115 -24.16 10.52 24.27
CA TRP A 115 -23.40 10.52 25.52
C TRP A 115 -22.18 11.42 25.42
N LYS A 116 -22.32 12.69 25.83
CA LYS A 116 -21.25 13.71 25.71
C LYS A 116 -19.94 13.32 26.41
N LYS A 117 -20.01 12.51 27.48
CA LYS A 117 -18.83 11.99 28.20
C LYS A 117 -18.00 11.00 27.37
N LEU A 118 -18.54 10.49 26.26
CA LEU A 118 -17.82 9.60 25.34
C LEU A 118 -16.78 10.35 24.50
N TRP A 119 -16.95 11.66 24.28
CA TRP A 119 -15.99 12.47 23.52
C TRP A 119 -14.55 12.36 24.01
N PRO A 120 -14.23 12.64 25.30
CA PRO A 120 -12.86 12.52 25.79
C PRO A 120 -12.34 11.08 25.70
N VAL A 121 -13.20 10.07 25.85
CA VAL A 121 -12.80 8.66 25.75
C VAL A 121 -12.39 8.31 24.31
N VAL A 122 -13.19 8.72 23.31
CA VAL A 122 -12.88 8.52 21.90
C VAL A 122 -11.61 9.28 21.52
N ALA A 123 -11.50 10.54 21.94
CA ALA A 123 -10.30 11.34 21.67
C ALA A 123 -9.04 10.70 22.29
N ALA A 124 -9.12 10.23 23.53
CA ALA A 124 -8.01 9.54 24.20
C ALA A 124 -7.65 8.23 23.49
N ALA A 125 -8.65 7.43 23.08
CA ALA A 125 -8.39 6.17 22.38
C ALA A 125 -7.67 6.40 21.04
N TYR A 126 -8.13 7.36 20.23
CA TYR A 126 -7.46 7.73 18.97
C TYR A 126 -6.07 8.33 19.22
N GLY A 127 -5.91 9.14 20.27
CA GLY A 127 -4.61 9.70 20.65
C GLY A 127 -3.60 8.62 21.03
N ILE A 128 -4.01 7.66 21.88
CA ILE A 128 -3.18 6.51 22.26
C ILE A 128 -2.87 5.65 21.04
N SER A 129 -3.87 5.31 20.22
CA SER A 129 -3.65 4.56 18.97
C SER A 129 -2.67 5.28 18.04
N SER A 130 -2.72 6.61 17.94
CA SER A 130 -1.82 7.40 17.11
C SER A 130 -0.38 7.41 17.65
N ILE A 131 -0.20 7.60 18.97
CA ILE A 131 1.14 7.55 19.59
C ILE A 131 1.77 6.18 19.40
N LEU A 132 1.01 5.11 19.69
CA LEU A 132 1.47 3.74 19.49
C LEU A 132 1.77 3.45 18.02
N PHE A 133 0.91 3.92 17.11
CA PHE A 133 1.12 3.77 15.68
C PHE A 133 2.41 4.42 15.23
N PHE A 134 2.67 5.67 15.59
CA PHE A 134 3.91 6.34 15.23
C PHE A 134 5.13 5.65 15.84
N GLY A 135 5.03 5.20 17.09
CA GLY A 135 6.07 4.39 17.74
C GLY A 135 6.40 3.16 16.91
N THR A 136 5.41 2.30 16.62
CA THR A 136 5.62 1.08 15.83
C THR A 136 6.05 1.37 14.39
N TYR A 137 5.45 2.38 13.75
CA TYR A 137 5.70 2.72 12.34
C TYR A 137 7.16 3.16 12.10
N PHE A 138 7.70 4.01 12.97
CA PHE A 138 9.05 4.54 12.82
C PHE A 138 10.14 3.67 13.48
N THR A 139 9.76 2.61 14.20
CA THR A 139 10.71 1.66 14.82
C THR A 139 10.60 0.27 14.19
N THR A 140 9.79 -0.62 14.77
CA THR A 140 9.65 -2.02 14.35
C THR A 140 9.29 -2.18 12.88
N TYR A 141 8.30 -1.42 12.41
CA TYR A 141 7.87 -1.52 11.01
C TYR A 141 8.93 -0.99 10.04
N ALA A 142 9.66 0.08 10.43
CA ALA A 142 10.75 0.61 9.62
C ALA A 142 11.92 -0.39 9.48
N GLU A 143 12.15 -1.23 10.49
CA GLU A 143 13.13 -2.31 10.42
C GLU A 143 12.63 -3.48 9.55
N GLU A 144 11.45 -4.02 9.85
CA GLU A 144 10.85 -5.14 9.12
C GLU A 144 10.62 -4.81 7.63
N SER A 145 10.20 -3.58 7.31
CA SER A 145 9.97 -3.16 5.92
C SER A 145 11.25 -3.12 5.09
N ARG A 146 12.43 -2.90 5.69
CA ARG A 146 13.68 -2.84 4.94
C ARG A 146 14.05 -4.16 4.28
N GLU A 147 13.84 -5.28 4.97
CA GLU A 147 14.10 -6.61 4.41
C GLU A 147 13.27 -6.84 3.14
N TYR A 148 12.01 -6.39 3.17
CA TYR A 148 11.12 -6.51 2.03
C TYR A 148 11.42 -5.56 0.86
N TYR A 149 12.07 -4.42 1.12
CA TYR A 149 12.44 -3.45 0.08
C TYR A 149 13.81 -3.72 -0.53
N ASN A 150 14.25 -4.98 -0.57
CA ASN A 150 15.50 -5.43 -1.20
C ASN A 150 16.74 -4.72 -0.62
N LYS A 151 16.76 -4.47 0.70
CA LYS A 151 17.89 -3.80 1.37
C LYS A 151 19.22 -4.46 1.03
N ASP A 152 19.32 -5.78 1.17
CA ASP A 152 20.58 -6.50 0.94
C ASP A 152 21.08 -6.36 -0.50
N PHE A 153 20.15 -6.38 -1.48
CA PHE A 153 20.47 -6.11 -2.88
C PHE A 153 20.99 -4.69 -3.06
N MET A 154 20.29 -3.70 -2.51
CA MET A 154 20.69 -2.29 -2.62
C MET A 154 22.04 -2.03 -1.95
N GLU A 155 22.29 -2.60 -0.77
CA GLU A 155 23.57 -2.48 -0.06
C GLU A 155 24.70 -3.11 -0.86
N ALA A 156 24.51 -4.31 -1.42
CA ALA A 156 25.51 -4.99 -2.24
C ALA A 156 25.86 -4.20 -3.52
N VAL A 157 24.85 -3.65 -4.21
CA VAL A 157 25.07 -2.84 -5.42
C VAL A 157 25.75 -1.52 -5.09
N ALA A 158 25.36 -0.85 -3.98
CA ALA A 158 25.99 0.38 -3.54
C ALA A 158 27.45 0.17 -3.13
N GLU A 159 27.75 -0.92 -2.43
CA GLU A 159 29.10 -1.29 -2.05
C GLU A 159 29.94 -1.57 -3.29
N ALA A 160 29.44 -2.39 -4.23
CA ALA A 160 30.14 -2.68 -5.48
C ALA A 160 30.41 -1.41 -6.31
N ASP A 161 29.46 -0.46 -6.40
CA ASP A 161 29.66 0.80 -7.10
C ASP A 161 30.64 1.76 -6.38
N SER A 162 30.83 1.61 -5.07
CA SER A 162 31.81 2.38 -4.31
C SER A 162 33.26 1.95 -4.58
N LEU A 163 33.46 0.74 -5.11
CA LEU A 163 34.78 0.20 -5.44
C LEU A 163 35.25 0.76 -6.79
N GLU A 164 36.10 1.78 -6.74
CA GLU A 164 36.62 2.49 -7.94
C GLU A 164 37.54 1.62 -8.81
N GLU A 165 38.06 0.51 -8.29
CA GLU A 165 38.93 -0.41 -9.01
C GLU A 165 38.21 -1.23 -10.09
N TYR A 166 36.87 -1.29 -10.05
CA TYR A 166 36.08 -2.03 -11.01
C TYR A 166 35.39 -1.10 -12.01
N GLU A 167 35.73 -1.27 -13.29
CA GLU A 167 35.13 -0.52 -14.40
C GLU A 167 33.73 -1.05 -14.76
N SER A 168 33.47 -2.33 -14.55
CA SER A 168 32.20 -3.01 -14.89
C SER A 168 31.63 -3.79 -13.71
N LEU A 169 30.31 -3.70 -13.53
CA LEU A 169 29.51 -4.35 -12.52
C LEU A 169 28.48 -5.26 -13.19
N TYR A 170 28.47 -6.53 -12.79
CA TYR A 170 27.53 -7.54 -13.27
C TYR A 170 26.50 -7.82 -12.18
N ILE A 171 25.29 -7.32 -12.38
CA ILE A 171 24.21 -7.31 -11.41
C ILE A 171 23.19 -8.37 -11.80
N THR A 172 23.02 -9.39 -10.98
CA THR A 172 21.98 -10.40 -11.21
C THR A 172 20.62 -9.82 -10.84
N GLY A 173 19.62 -10.00 -11.70
CA GLY A 173 18.26 -9.48 -11.50
C GLY A 173 17.44 -10.17 -10.40
N ASN A 174 18.08 -10.74 -9.37
CA ASN A 174 17.43 -11.47 -8.28
C ASN A 174 17.09 -10.52 -7.12
N LEU A 175 15.80 -10.26 -6.91
CA LEU A 175 15.28 -9.44 -5.82
C LEU A 175 14.72 -10.29 -4.66
N GLY A 176 15.21 -11.53 -4.52
CA GLY A 176 14.79 -12.48 -3.48
C GLY A 176 13.45 -13.15 -3.76
N TRP A 177 12.39 -12.37 -3.98
CA TRP A 177 11.02 -12.85 -4.21
C TRP A 177 10.65 -13.00 -5.68
N GLN A 178 11.45 -12.41 -6.56
CA GLN A 178 11.27 -12.47 -8.02
C GLN A 178 12.59 -12.19 -8.73
N PHE A 179 12.72 -12.70 -9.94
CA PHE A 179 13.70 -12.21 -10.89
C PHE A 179 13.06 -11.11 -11.73
N ASN A 180 13.64 -9.91 -11.73
CA ASN A 180 13.12 -8.78 -12.49
C ASN A 180 14.25 -7.81 -12.87
N ARG A 181 14.63 -7.81 -14.15
CA ARG A 181 15.71 -6.96 -14.68
C ARG A 181 15.38 -5.47 -14.56
N ASP A 182 14.19 -5.05 -14.99
CA ASP A 182 13.81 -3.63 -15.02
C ASP A 182 13.78 -3.04 -13.60
N ALA A 183 13.24 -3.78 -12.64
CA ALA A 183 13.22 -3.36 -11.24
C ALA A 183 14.65 -3.27 -10.66
N THR A 184 15.53 -4.21 -11.00
CA THR A 184 16.94 -4.23 -10.60
C THR A 184 17.69 -2.99 -11.13
N GLU A 185 17.45 -2.63 -12.38
CA GLU A 185 18.02 -1.44 -13.01
C GLU A 185 17.54 -0.15 -12.35
N ILE A 186 16.23 -0.03 -12.10
CA ILE A 186 15.66 1.13 -11.40
C ILE A 186 16.26 1.26 -9.99
N LEU A 187 16.38 0.16 -9.25
CA LEU A 187 16.95 0.15 -7.91
C LEU A 187 18.45 0.50 -7.92
N THR A 188 19.18 0.05 -8.94
CA THR A 188 20.59 0.40 -9.15
C THR A 188 20.74 1.90 -9.41
N GLN A 189 19.92 2.46 -10.30
CA GLN A 189 19.90 3.90 -10.55
C GLN A 189 19.61 4.70 -9.27
N TYR A 190 18.65 4.24 -8.46
CA TYR A 190 18.33 4.87 -7.19
C TYR A 190 19.49 4.81 -6.19
N VAL A 191 20.07 3.63 -5.97
CA VAL A 191 21.05 3.44 -4.90
C VAL A 191 22.42 4.04 -5.24
N CYS A 192 22.87 3.90 -6.49
CA CYS A 192 24.12 4.49 -6.97
C CYS A 192 23.98 6.00 -7.29
N LYS A 193 22.79 6.57 -7.11
CA LYS A 193 22.46 7.98 -7.39
C LYS A 193 22.86 8.35 -8.81
N ILE A 194 22.43 7.53 -9.76
CA ILE A 194 22.81 7.68 -11.16
C ILE A 194 22.18 8.94 -11.74
N ASP A 195 23.03 9.80 -12.28
CA ASP A 195 22.58 11.03 -12.92
C ASP A 195 21.87 10.72 -14.24
N ALA A 196 20.76 11.39 -14.50
CA ALA A 196 19.95 11.16 -15.70
C ALA A 196 20.75 11.40 -17.00
N GLN A 197 21.69 12.36 -17.00
CA GLN A 197 22.55 12.62 -18.16
C GLN A 197 23.55 11.48 -18.40
N TYR A 198 24.05 10.86 -17.34
CA TYR A 198 24.93 9.70 -17.43
C TYR A 198 24.19 8.47 -17.95
N TYR A 199 23.02 8.19 -17.40
CA TYR A 199 22.14 7.11 -17.90
C TYR A 199 21.78 7.28 -19.38
N GLN A 200 21.57 8.53 -19.83
CA GLN A 200 21.29 8.85 -21.24
C GLN A 200 22.52 8.82 -22.15
N GLY A 201 23.72 8.54 -21.64
CA GLY A 201 24.97 8.56 -22.41
C GLY A 201 25.41 9.96 -22.86
N LYS A 202 24.90 11.02 -22.22
CA LYS A 202 25.25 12.42 -22.54
C LYS A 202 26.45 12.94 -21.75
N SER A 203 26.79 12.26 -20.66
CA SER A 203 27.89 12.58 -19.76
C SER A 203 28.49 11.27 -19.26
N ASN A 204 29.79 11.25 -19.01
CA ASN A 204 30.47 10.18 -18.28
C ASN A 204 30.62 10.51 -16.79
N VAL A 205 30.07 11.64 -16.35
CA VAL A 205 30.08 12.05 -14.94
C VAL A 205 28.77 11.67 -14.28
N SER A 206 28.84 10.90 -13.19
CA SER A 206 27.70 10.58 -12.32
C SER A 206 28.09 10.66 -10.85
N ASN A 207 27.25 11.28 -10.02
CA ASN A 207 27.48 11.43 -8.58
C ASN A 207 28.87 12.02 -8.25
N GLY A 208 29.32 12.98 -9.08
CA GLY A 208 30.61 13.66 -8.94
C GLY A 208 31.86 12.88 -9.38
N ARG A 209 31.71 11.68 -9.96
CA ARG A 209 32.80 10.83 -10.45
C ARG A 209 32.74 10.69 -11.97
N GLU A 210 33.90 10.63 -12.62
CA GLU A 210 34.00 10.21 -14.02
C GLU A 210 34.04 8.68 -14.08
N LEU A 211 33.14 8.10 -14.88
CA LEU A 211 32.89 6.66 -14.98
C LEU A 211 32.90 6.23 -16.46
N PRO A 212 33.09 4.93 -16.76
CA PRO A 212 32.82 4.38 -18.09
C PRO A 212 31.37 4.68 -18.53
N ALA A 213 31.04 4.55 -19.82
CA ALA A 213 29.67 4.78 -20.25
C ALA A 213 28.70 3.85 -19.47
N TYR A 214 27.47 4.31 -19.22
CA TYR A 214 26.50 3.57 -18.41
C TYR A 214 26.35 2.09 -18.83
N ALA A 215 26.24 1.85 -20.14
CA ALA A 215 26.10 0.50 -20.71
C ALA A 215 27.37 -0.37 -20.60
N ASP A 216 28.54 0.24 -20.42
CA ASP A 216 29.81 -0.47 -20.24
C ASP A 216 30.07 -0.74 -18.75
N ARG A 217 29.55 0.12 -17.86
CA ARG A 217 29.67 -0.04 -16.42
C ARG A 217 28.63 -0.99 -15.83
N TYR A 218 27.36 -0.87 -16.18
CA TYR A 218 26.27 -1.61 -15.50
C TYR A 218 25.67 -2.68 -16.40
N HIS A 219 25.87 -3.95 -16.05
CA HIS A 219 25.38 -5.11 -16.80
C HIS A 219 24.34 -5.86 -15.97
N TYR A 220 23.12 -6.01 -16.48
CA TYR A 220 22.04 -6.71 -15.77
C TYR A 220 21.85 -8.12 -16.33
N ILE A 221 22.17 -9.14 -15.52
CA ILE A 221 22.12 -10.55 -15.90
C ILE A 221 20.79 -11.18 -15.48
N TYR A 222 20.17 -11.92 -16.40
CA TYR A 222 18.98 -12.74 -16.16
C TYR A 222 19.30 -14.23 -16.41
N PRO A 223 19.19 -15.12 -15.40
CA PRO A 223 19.64 -16.52 -15.52
C PRO A 223 18.98 -17.31 -16.66
N GLU A 224 17.73 -17.01 -17.02
CA GLU A 224 17.04 -17.72 -18.10
C GLU A 224 17.52 -17.35 -19.51
N GLN A 225 18.17 -16.18 -19.68
CA GLN A 225 18.71 -15.75 -20.98
C GLN A 225 20.09 -16.37 -21.28
N GLN A 226 20.90 -16.68 -20.27
CA GLN A 226 22.23 -17.29 -20.49
C GLN A 226 22.16 -18.74 -21.01
N ALA A 227 21.06 -19.46 -20.79
CA ALA A 227 20.89 -20.80 -21.37
C ALA A 227 20.65 -20.77 -22.89
N ALA A 228 20.25 -19.63 -23.45
CA ALA A 228 20.02 -19.46 -24.89
C ALA A 228 21.22 -18.88 -25.66
N GLU A 229 22.19 -18.29 -24.95
CA GLU A 229 23.41 -17.69 -25.55
C GLU A 229 24.66 -18.58 -25.41
N LEU A 230 24.53 -19.76 -24.80
CA LEU A 230 25.60 -20.75 -24.65
C LEU A 230 25.36 -22.06 -25.44
N VAL A 231 24.53 -22.01 -26.50
CA VAL A 231 24.32 -23.12 -27.46
C VAL A 231 24.68 -22.68 -28.87
#